data_AF-D6TCF4-F1
#
_entry.id   AF-D6TCF4-F1
#
_cell.length_a   1.000
_cell.length_b   1.000
_cell.length_c   1.000
_cell.angle_alpha   90.00
_cell.angle_beta   90.00
_cell.angle_gamma   90.00
#
_symmetry.space_group_name_H-M   'P 1'
#
loop_
_entity.id
_entity.type
_entity.pdbx_description
1 polymer ?
#
loop_
_entity_poly.entity_id
_entity_poly.type
_entity_poly.pdbx_seq_one_letter_code
_entity_poly.pdbx_strand_id
1 'polypeptide(L)'
;MSERIKKEDVARRLATRMDTDEATATAWVDGVIETLYEAFKAGESVTLPGFGGFFVRPEPKSWVFKFNPGQRLRALFGWSSTYTGKL
;
A
#
# COMPACT_ATOMS: atom_id res chain seq x y z
N MET A 1 17.96 4.60 15.21
CA MET A 1 16.57 5.08 15.04
C MET A 1 16.30 5.12 13.55
N SER A 2 15.39 4.29 13.03
CA SER A 2 15.10 4.30 11.58
C SER A 2 14.41 5.61 11.22
N GLU A 3 14.92 6.29 10.20
CA GLU A 3 14.24 7.42 9.58
C GLU A 3 12.85 6.97 9.09
N ARG A 4 11.81 7.72 9.45
CA ARG A 4 10.42 7.43 9.08
C ARG A 4 9.93 8.56 8.19
N ILE A 5 9.51 8.22 6.99
CA ILE A 5 8.83 9.15 6.09
C ILE A 5 7.35 9.25 6.47
N LYS A 6 6.77 10.44 6.31
CA LYS A 6 5.34 10.71 6.52
C LYS A 6 4.59 10.81 5.20
N LYS A 7 3.26 11.01 5.26
CA LYS A 7 2.40 11.16 4.07
C LYS A 7 2.89 12.27 3.15
N GLU A 8 3.32 13.38 3.72
CA GLU A 8 3.80 14.56 3.00
C GLU A 8 5.08 14.23 2.20
N ASP A 9 5.96 13.41 2.76
CA ASP A 9 7.15 12.94 2.06
C ASP A 9 6.82 11.99 0.91
N VAL A 10 5.81 11.13 1.09
CA VAL A 10 5.31 10.24 0.03
C VAL A 10 4.71 11.06 -1.11
N ALA A 11 3.86 12.05 -0.80
CA ALA A 11 3.25 12.93 -1.79
C ALA A 11 4.30 13.72 -2.58
N ARG A 12 5.31 14.29 -1.89
CA ARG A 12 6.43 14.99 -2.54
C ARG A 12 7.22 14.08 -3.49
N ARG A 13 7.57 12.88 -3.04
CA ARG A 13 8.28 11.88 -3.87
C ARG A 13 7.42 11.44 -5.07
N LEU A 14 6.12 11.32 -4.88
CA LEU A 14 5.17 10.96 -5.92
C LEU A 14 5.05 12.09 -6.95
N ALA A 15 4.95 13.34 -6.51
CA ALA A 15 4.92 14.53 -7.36
C ALA A 15 6.13 14.55 -8.31
N THR A 16 7.34 14.39 -7.76
CA THR A 16 8.56 14.30 -8.58
C THR A 16 8.56 13.09 -9.52
N ARG A 17 8.12 11.92 -9.05
CA ARG A 17 8.13 10.68 -9.86
C ARG A 17 7.15 10.74 -11.03
N MET A 18 6.03 11.44 -10.85
CA MET A 18 4.93 11.51 -11.80
C MET A 18 4.94 12.80 -12.64
N ASP A 19 5.92 13.68 -12.43
CA ASP A 19 6.02 15.00 -13.07
C ASP A 19 4.73 15.84 -12.91
N THR A 20 4.27 15.95 -11.66
CA THR A 20 3.06 16.70 -11.29
C THR A 20 3.32 17.60 -10.07
N ASP A 21 2.40 18.51 -9.76
CA ASP A 21 2.48 19.34 -8.56
C ASP A 21 2.15 18.57 -7.27
N GLU A 22 2.63 19.08 -6.13
CA GLU A 22 2.44 18.46 -4.81
C GLU A 22 0.97 18.40 -4.36
N ALA A 23 0.11 19.33 -4.80
CA ALA A 23 -1.30 19.32 -4.41
C ALA A 23 -2.05 18.17 -5.13
N THR A 24 -1.80 18.00 -6.43
CA THR A 24 -2.32 16.87 -7.19
C THR A 24 -1.83 15.53 -6.64
N ALA A 25 -0.53 15.40 -6.34
CA ALA A 25 0.01 14.17 -5.76
C ALA A 25 -0.57 13.88 -4.37
N THR A 26 -0.78 14.91 -3.54
CA THR A 26 -1.43 14.76 -2.23
C THR A 26 -2.86 14.25 -2.39
N ALA A 27 -3.63 14.83 -3.31
CA ALA A 27 -4.99 14.40 -3.59
C ALA A 27 -5.05 12.93 -4.05
N TRP A 28 -4.08 12.46 -4.84
CA TRP A 28 -4.00 11.04 -5.22
C TRP A 28 -3.68 10.13 -4.03
N VAL A 29 -2.73 10.52 -3.17
CA VAL A 29 -2.41 9.73 -1.97
C VAL A 29 -3.63 9.63 -1.06
N ASP A 30 -4.32 10.75 -0.83
CA ASP A 30 -5.54 10.77 -0.03
C ASP A 30 -6.65 9.94 -0.67
N GLY A 31 -6.83 10.04 -1.99
CA GLY A 31 -7.81 9.24 -2.73
C GLY A 31 -7.56 7.74 -2.61
N VAL A 32 -6.31 7.28 -2.70
CA VAL A 32 -5.96 5.87 -2.49
C VAL A 32 -6.27 5.43 -1.05
N ILE A 33 -5.93 6.26 -0.05
CA ILE A 33 -6.19 5.95 1.36
C ILE A 33 -7.69 5.82 1.62
N GLU A 34 -8.50 6.78 1.19
CA GLU A 34 -9.95 6.75 1.38
C GLU A 34 -10.60 5.58 0.64
N THR A 35 -10.18 5.31 -0.60
CA THR A 35 -10.65 4.14 -1.37
C THR A 35 -10.40 2.83 -0.62
N LEU A 36 -9.21 2.67 -0.03
CA LEU A 36 -8.89 1.49 0.79
C LEU A 36 -9.76 1.43 2.05
N TYR A 37 -9.99 2.56 2.74
CA TYR A 37 -10.87 2.61 3.90
C TYR A 37 -12.31 2.22 3.57
N GLU A 38 -12.85 2.68 2.45
CA GLU A 38 -14.20 2.32 1.99
C GLU A 38 -14.31 0.82 1.72
N ALA A 39 -13.35 0.24 0.97
CA ALA A 39 -13.31 -1.20 0.72
C ALA A 39 -13.23 -1.99 2.04
N PHE A 40 -12.37 -1.57 2.97
CA PHE A 40 -12.24 -2.27 4.26
C PHE A 40 -13.49 -2.13 5.12
N LYS A 41 -14.16 -0.97 5.14
CA LYS A 41 -15.44 -0.81 5.85
C LYS A 41 -16.52 -1.74 5.30
N ALA A 42 -16.51 -2.00 3.99
CA ALA A 42 -17.41 -2.94 3.34
C ALA A 42 -17.03 -4.42 3.58
N GLY A 43 -15.91 -4.70 4.26
CA GLY A 43 -15.42 -6.06 4.48
C GLY A 43 -14.67 -6.65 3.28
N GLU A 44 -14.30 -5.82 2.31
CA GLU A 44 -13.66 -6.24 1.07
C GLU A 44 -12.14 -6.32 1.23
N SER A 45 -11.56 -7.37 0.64
CA SER A 45 -10.11 -7.50 0.52
C SER A 45 -9.60 -6.78 -0.72
N VAL A 46 -8.44 -6.13 -0.65
CA VAL A 46 -7.84 -5.41 -1.78
C VAL A 46 -6.51 -6.03 -2.16
N THR A 47 -6.31 -6.32 -3.45
CA THR A 47 -5.03 -6.77 -3.98
C THR A 47 -4.44 -5.71 -4.91
N LEU A 48 -3.21 -5.29 -4.63
CA LEU A 48 -2.42 -4.39 -5.45
C LEU A 48 -1.25 -5.18 -6.06
N PRO A 49 -1.36 -5.66 -7.32
CA PRO A 49 -0.32 -6.44 -7.97
C PRO A 49 1.04 -5.73 -7.91
N GLY A 50 2.08 -6.49 -7.58
CA GLY A 50 3.44 -5.96 -7.39
C GLY A 50 3.73 -5.37 -6.01
N PHE A 51 2.70 -5.07 -5.19
CA PHE A 51 2.87 -4.62 -3.81
C PHE A 51 2.46 -5.68 -2.79
N GLY A 52 1.21 -6.16 -2.86
CA GLY A 52 0.66 -7.14 -1.92
C GLY A 52 -0.85 -7.11 -1.86
N GLY A 53 -1.42 -7.84 -0.90
CA GLY A 53 -2.87 -7.88 -0.67
C GLY A 53 -3.23 -7.61 0.78
N PHE A 54 -4.26 -6.80 0.99
CA PHE A 54 -4.93 -6.61 2.26
C PHE A 54 -6.07 -7.61 2.35
N PHE A 55 -5.92 -8.61 3.20
CA PHE A 55 -6.98 -9.55 3.54
C PHE A 55 -7.84 -8.98 4.64
N VAL A 56 -9.14 -8.92 4.38
CA VAL A 56 -10.17 -8.45 5.30
C VAL A 56 -11.25 -9.51 5.40
N ARG A 57 -11.63 -9.85 6.62
CA ARG A 57 -12.79 -10.70 6.91
C ARG A 57 -13.51 -10.20 8.16
N PRO A 58 -14.71 -9.63 8.02
CA PRO A 58 -15.58 -9.35 9.16
C PRO A 58 -15.99 -10.64 9.87
N GLU A 59 -16.04 -10.62 11.19
CA GLU A 59 -16.54 -11.69 12.05
C GLU A 59 -17.60 -11.11 13.00
N PRO A 60 -18.46 -11.93 13.62
CA PRO A 60 -19.60 -11.43 14.42
C PRO A 60 -19.23 -10.45 15.55
N LYS A 61 -17.99 -10.50 16.06
CA LYS A 61 -17.51 -9.64 17.16
C LYS A 61 -16.10 -9.08 16.92
N SER A 62 -15.55 -9.26 15.72
CA SER A 62 -14.14 -9.02 15.43
C SER A 62 -13.90 -8.80 13.94
N TRP A 63 -12.67 -8.42 13.61
CA TRP A 63 -12.19 -8.30 12.23
C TRP A 63 -10.85 -9.00 12.10
N VAL A 64 -10.69 -9.78 11.03
CA VAL A 64 -9.36 -10.26 10.62
C VAL A 64 -8.83 -9.30 9.57
N PHE A 65 -7.74 -8.61 9.87
CA PHE A 65 -7.03 -7.73 8.94
C PHE A 65 -5.57 -8.16 8.83
N LYS A 66 -5.10 -8.45 7.61
CA LYS A 66 -3.72 -8.87 7.35
C LYS A 66 -3.20 -8.22 6.08
N PHE A 67 -1.95 -7.76 6.10
CA PHE A 67 -1.23 -7.46 4.87
C PHE A 67 -0.36 -8.66 4.47
N ASN A 68 -0.54 -9.13 3.24
CA ASN A 68 0.21 -10.21 2.63
C ASN A 68 1.18 -9.61 1.60
N PRO A 69 2.48 -9.54 1.89
CA PRO A 69 3.46 -8.93 1.01
C PRO A 69 3.56 -9.66 -0.33
N GLY A 70 3.53 -8.89 -1.43
CA GLY A 70 3.70 -9.41 -2.78
C GLY A 70 5.14 -9.90 -3.03
N GLN A 71 5.34 -10.66 -4.11
CA GLN A 71 6.63 -11.30 -4.40
C GLN A 71 7.80 -10.30 -4.47
N ARG A 72 7.58 -9.09 -4.99
CA ARG A 72 8.62 -8.05 -5.03
C ARG A 72 9.05 -7.58 -3.64
N LEU A 73 8.10 -7.35 -2.72
CA LEU A 73 8.43 -7.03 -1.32
C LEU A 73 9.11 -8.20 -0.61
N ARG A 74 8.63 -9.43 -0.84
CA ARG A 74 9.27 -10.64 -0.29
C ARG A 74 10.73 -10.74 -0.72
N ALA A 75 11.01 -10.51 -2.00
CA ALA A 75 12.38 -10.48 -2.53
C ALA A 75 13.21 -9.34 -1.94
N LEU A 76 12.64 -8.12 -1.84
CA LEU A 76 13.31 -6.97 -1.22
C LEU A 76 13.76 -7.24 0.23
N PHE A 77 12.97 -8.01 0.99
CA PHE A 77 13.27 -8.38 2.37
C PHE A 77 14.08 -9.68 2.52
N GLY A 78 14.53 -10.30 1.42
CA GLY A 78 15.31 -11.53 1.45
C GLY A 78 14.50 -12.78 1.84
N TRP A 79 13.18 -12.73 1.74
CA TRP A 79 12.31 -13.88 1.98
C TRP A 79 12.20 -14.76 0.73
N SER A 80 11.72 -16.00 0.90
CA SER A 80 11.37 -16.86 -0.22
C SER A 80 10.41 -16.14 -1.17
N SER A 81 10.84 -15.95 -2.42
CA SER A 81 10.14 -15.17 -3.43
C SER A 81 10.34 -15.79 -4.81
N THR A 82 9.34 -15.65 -5.68
CA THR A 82 9.41 -16.02 -7.10
C THR A 82 9.68 -14.81 -8.01
N TYR A 83 9.95 -13.63 -7.44
CA TYR A 83 10.24 -12.43 -8.23
C TYR A 83 11.65 -12.49 -8.85
N THR A 84 11.72 -12.28 -10.16
CA THR A 84 12.97 -12.38 -10.96
C THR A 84 13.42 -11.05 -11.55
N GLY A 85 12.70 -9.95 -11.28
CA GLY A 85 13.05 -8.62 -11.77
C GLY A 85 14.16 -7.94 -10.96
N LYS A 86 14.64 -6.80 -11.44
CA LYS A 86 15.52 -5.93 -10.66
C LYS A 86 14.77 -5.38 -9.45
N LEU A 87 15.41 -5.41 -8.28
CA LEU A 87 14.90 -4.80 -7.05
C LEU A 87 15.22 -3.31 -7.04
#